data_AF-A0A7V9SD86-F1
#
_entry.id   AF-A0A7V9SD86-F1
#
_cell.length_a   1.000
_cell.length_b   1.000
_cell.length_c   1.000
_cell.angle_alpha   90.00
_cell.angle_beta   90.00
_cell.angle_gamma   90.00
#
_symmetry.space_group_name_H-M   'P 1'
#
loop_
_entity.id
_entity.type
_entity.pdbx_description
1 polymer ?
#
loop_
_entity_poly.entity_id
_entity_poly.type
_entity_poly.pdbx_seq_one_letter_code
_entity_poly.pdbx_strand_id
1 'polypeptide(L)'
;IDVWVNNAMVSVFSPVKEMTAEEFRRVTEVTYLGVVNGTLAALRSMLPRDRGVIVQVGSALAYRGIPLQAAYCGAKHAIQGFNESLRCELLHDQSNVRVTMVQLPALNTPQFAWVKARLPGEPQPVPPIFQPEVAAAAIVWAADHDRREVQVGLPTTLAILGNSIAPGLLDRYLARTAYAGQQTGRPVAADRLHNLWQPVDDDTDFGAHGSFDDQASPRSWHWWATTHRGLLAFVAGAGLVSLGALRGWPKRE
;
A
#
# COMPACT_ATOMS: atom_id res chain seq x y z
N ILE A 1 -4.61 13.04 -20.31
CA ILE A 1 -4.25 12.13 -19.20
C ILE A 1 -5.29 12.31 -18.09
N ASP A 2 -6.37 11.55 -18.09
CA ASP A 2 -7.43 11.77 -17.08
C ASP A 2 -7.10 11.16 -15.72
N VAL A 3 -6.37 10.04 -15.73
CA VAL A 3 -5.85 9.38 -14.54
C VAL A 3 -4.35 9.13 -14.72
N TRP A 4 -3.58 9.37 -13.65
CA TRP A 4 -2.18 9.01 -13.54
C TRP A 4 -1.96 8.16 -12.29
N VAL A 5 -1.31 7.01 -12.42
CA VAL A 5 -1.04 6.10 -11.30
C VAL A 5 0.45 5.97 -11.09
N ASN A 6 0.97 6.46 -9.95
CA ASN A 6 2.34 6.18 -9.56
C ASN A 6 2.40 4.83 -8.82
N ASN A 7 2.85 3.79 -9.54
CA ASN A 7 2.92 2.42 -9.03
C ASN A 7 4.35 1.87 -8.90
N ALA A 8 5.26 2.30 -9.78
CA ALA A 8 6.61 1.74 -9.87
C ALA A 8 7.41 1.88 -8.57
N MET A 9 8.17 0.85 -8.21
CA MET A 9 9.04 0.82 -7.04
C MET A 9 10.11 -0.27 -7.15
N VAL A 10 11.17 -0.13 -6.37
CA VAL A 10 12.14 -1.19 -6.08
C VAL A 10 12.43 -1.22 -4.59
N SER A 11 12.94 -2.34 -4.08
CA SER A 11 13.26 -2.51 -2.68
C SER A 11 14.49 -3.40 -2.50
N VAL A 12 15.03 -3.41 -1.29
CA VAL A 12 16.08 -4.33 -0.85
C VAL A 12 15.66 -4.88 0.50
N PHE A 13 15.63 -6.21 0.62
CA PHE A 13 15.39 -6.91 1.88
C PHE A 13 16.74 -7.25 2.50
N SER A 14 17.16 -6.49 3.50
CA SER A 14 18.50 -6.63 4.09
C SER A 14 18.53 -6.08 5.51
N PRO A 15 19.30 -6.69 6.42
CA PRO A 15 19.73 -6.01 7.64
C PRO A 15 20.30 -4.64 7.28
N VAL A 16 19.90 -3.59 8.00
CA VAL A 16 20.29 -2.20 7.66
C VAL A 16 21.80 -1.99 7.68
N LYS A 17 22.50 -2.72 8.56
CA LYS A 17 23.96 -2.71 8.69
C LYS A 17 24.70 -3.33 7.48
N GLU A 18 23.99 -4.03 6.60
CA GLU A 18 24.53 -4.66 5.38
C GLU A 18 24.11 -3.92 4.11
N MET A 19 23.31 -2.86 4.24
CA MET A 19 22.90 -2.00 3.12
C MET A 19 24.02 -1.03 2.75
N THR A 20 24.13 -0.71 1.46
CA THR A 20 25.05 0.34 0.98
C THR A 20 24.31 1.66 0.75
N ALA A 21 25.04 2.78 0.78
CA ALA A 21 24.48 4.10 0.48
C ALA A 21 23.92 4.19 -0.96
N GLU A 22 24.52 3.45 -1.89
CA GLU A 22 24.06 3.39 -3.28
C GLU A 22 22.71 2.68 -3.40
N GLU A 23 22.46 1.64 -2.60
CA GLU A 23 21.18 0.95 -2.56
C GLU A 23 20.08 1.84 -1.99
N PHE A 24 20.36 2.59 -0.92
CA PHE A 24 19.44 3.61 -0.42
C PHE A 24 19.11 4.66 -1.47
N ARG A 25 20.13 5.15 -2.19
CA ARG A 25 19.96 6.11 -3.28
C ARG A 25 19.06 5.53 -4.37
N ARG A 26 19.36 4.34 -4.86
CA ARG A 26 18.60 3.69 -5.94
C ARG A 26 17.13 3.46 -5.59
N VAL A 27 16.88 2.94 -4.39
CA VAL A 27 15.50 2.73 -3.89
C VAL A 27 14.76 4.07 -3.80
N THR A 28 15.42 5.12 -3.33
CA THR A 28 14.84 6.47 -3.23
C THR A 28 14.57 7.07 -4.62
N GLU A 29 15.51 6.95 -5.56
CA GLU A 29 15.37 7.45 -6.92
C GLU A 29 14.17 6.82 -7.64
N VAL A 30 14.07 5.49 -7.60
CA VAL A 30 13.00 4.79 -8.31
C VAL A 30 11.66 4.94 -7.58
N THR A 31 11.63 4.71 -6.27
CA THR A 31 10.37 4.64 -5.53
C THR A 31 9.84 6.02 -5.18
N TYR A 32 10.67 6.91 -4.61
CA TYR A 32 10.23 8.25 -4.20
C TYR A 32 10.34 9.27 -5.34
N LEU A 33 11.52 9.46 -5.92
CA LEU A 33 11.68 10.47 -6.98
C LEU A 33 10.92 10.07 -8.25
N GLY A 34 10.72 8.78 -8.53
CA GLY A 34 9.82 8.31 -9.58
C GLY A 34 8.38 8.81 -9.38
N VAL A 35 7.86 8.74 -8.15
CA VAL A 35 6.54 9.31 -7.79
C VAL A 35 6.51 10.83 -7.97
N VAL A 36 7.54 11.55 -7.49
CA VAL A 36 7.61 13.00 -7.62
C VAL A 36 7.62 13.40 -9.10
N ASN A 37 8.51 12.79 -9.89
CA ASN A 37 8.66 13.09 -11.31
C ASN A 37 7.39 12.75 -12.12
N GLY A 38 6.78 11.59 -11.85
CA GLY A 38 5.51 11.19 -12.47
C GLY A 38 4.37 12.14 -12.12
N THR A 39 4.29 12.56 -10.86
CA THR A 39 3.30 13.53 -10.38
C THR A 39 3.48 14.89 -11.08
N LEU A 40 4.70 15.42 -11.14
CA LEU A 40 4.98 16.68 -11.85
C LEU A 40 4.64 16.57 -13.35
N ALA A 41 4.90 15.43 -13.98
CA ALA A 41 4.51 15.18 -15.36
C ALA A 41 2.99 15.18 -15.56
N ALA A 42 2.25 14.53 -14.66
CA ALA A 42 0.80 14.52 -14.68
C ALA A 42 0.22 15.94 -14.48
N LEU A 43 0.73 16.69 -13.50
CA LEU A 43 0.28 18.05 -13.19
C LEU A 43 0.45 19.02 -14.36
N ARG A 44 1.54 18.92 -15.13
CA ARG A 44 1.72 19.72 -16.36
C ARG A 44 0.58 19.54 -17.36
N SER A 45 -0.03 18.35 -17.42
CA SER A 45 -1.18 18.07 -18.28
C SER A 45 -2.52 18.39 -17.59
N MET A 46 -2.62 18.20 -16.27
CA MET A 46 -3.87 18.30 -15.51
C MET A 46 -4.25 19.73 -15.13
N LEU A 47 -3.29 20.54 -14.67
CA LEU A 47 -3.55 21.89 -14.15
C LEU A 47 -4.10 22.87 -15.22
N PRO A 48 -3.57 22.95 -16.46
CA PRO A 48 -4.08 23.91 -17.46
C PRO A 48 -5.54 23.72 -17.85
N ARG A 49 -6.08 22.52 -17.64
CA ARG A 49 -7.45 22.12 -17.95
C ARG A 49 -8.28 21.84 -16.70
N ASP A 50 -7.67 22.11 -15.55
CA ASP A 50 -8.18 21.95 -14.19
C ASP A 50 -9.01 20.69 -13.99
N ARG A 51 -8.47 19.54 -14.39
CA ARG A 51 -9.11 18.25 -14.16
C ARG A 51 -8.12 17.09 -14.27
N GLY A 52 -8.35 16.06 -13.48
CA GLY A 52 -7.61 14.81 -13.52
C GLY A 52 -7.44 14.21 -12.13
N VAL A 53 -6.94 12.98 -12.07
CA VAL A 53 -6.73 12.24 -10.83
C VAL A 53 -5.34 11.64 -10.80
N ILE A 54 -4.61 11.91 -9.72
CA ILE A 54 -3.32 11.27 -9.43
C ILE A 54 -3.52 10.27 -8.31
N VAL A 55 -3.25 8.99 -8.57
CA VAL A 55 -3.29 7.91 -7.59
C VAL A 55 -1.87 7.55 -7.18
N GLN A 56 -1.56 7.70 -5.90
CA GLN A 56 -0.31 7.26 -5.30
C GLN A 56 -0.49 5.84 -4.75
N VAL A 57 0.27 4.87 -5.23
CA VAL A 57 0.27 3.52 -4.65
C VAL A 57 1.15 3.53 -3.39
N GLY A 58 0.47 3.58 -2.25
CA GLY A 58 1.05 3.59 -0.91
C GLY A 58 1.22 2.19 -0.31
N SER A 59 1.61 2.15 0.95
CA SER A 59 1.75 0.93 1.74
C SER A 59 1.53 1.26 3.22
N ALA A 60 1.04 0.29 4.01
CA ALA A 60 1.07 0.39 5.47
C ALA A 60 2.47 0.76 6.03
N LEU A 61 3.52 0.39 5.31
CA LEU A 61 4.90 0.69 5.64
C LEU A 61 5.29 2.16 5.44
N ALA A 62 4.40 3.00 4.93
CA ALA A 62 4.52 4.46 4.90
C ALA A 62 4.26 5.12 6.27
N TYR A 63 3.67 4.39 7.22
CA TYR A 63 3.37 4.89 8.57
C TYR A 63 4.08 4.11 9.66
N ARG A 64 4.43 2.85 9.36
CA ARG A 64 5.14 1.96 10.28
C ARG A 64 6.26 1.21 9.58
N GLY A 65 7.49 1.63 9.85
CA GLY A 65 8.67 0.89 9.40
C GLY A 65 8.73 -0.53 10.02
N ILE A 66 9.26 -1.47 9.25
CA ILE A 66 9.54 -2.85 9.70
C ILE A 66 11.02 -3.17 9.46
N PRO A 67 11.60 -4.14 10.20
CA PRO A 67 12.97 -4.57 9.93
C PRO A 67 13.12 -5.09 8.49
N LEU A 68 14.37 -5.14 8.02
CA LEU A 68 14.78 -5.61 6.69
C LEU A 68 14.41 -4.72 5.50
N GLN A 69 13.52 -3.73 5.65
CA GLN A 69 13.04 -2.89 4.54
C GLN A 69 13.27 -1.39 4.76
N ALA A 70 14.40 -1.02 5.38
CA ALA A 70 14.66 0.37 5.80
C ALA A 70 14.57 1.39 4.64
N ALA A 71 15.17 1.08 3.49
CA ALA A 71 15.16 1.97 2.33
C ALA A 71 13.74 2.16 1.75
N TYR A 72 12.98 1.08 1.63
CA TYR A 72 11.61 1.13 1.14
C TYR A 72 10.68 1.87 2.10
N CYS A 73 10.77 1.60 3.40
CA CYS A 73 10.00 2.30 4.42
C CYS A 73 10.29 3.81 4.37
N GLY A 74 11.56 4.21 4.29
CA GLY A 74 11.95 5.62 4.16
C GLY A 74 11.36 6.28 2.92
N ALA A 75 11.47 5.63 1.76
CA ALA A 75 10.90 6.14 0.51
C ALA A 75 9.36 6.28 0.58
N LYS A 76 8.65 5.31 1.17
CA LYS A 76 7.19 5.36 1.31
C LYS A 76 6.72 6.43 2.30
N HIS A 77 7.46 6.69 3.38
CA HIS A 77 7.18 7.83 4.26
C HIS A 77 7.41 9.17 3.51
N ALA A 78 8.46 9.28 2.70
CA ALA A 78 8.73 10.48 1.90
C ALA A 78 7.61 10.78 0.90
N ILE A 79 7.06 9.75 0.24
CA ILE A 79 5.90 9.87 -0.65
C ILE A 79 4.69 10.42 0.10
N GLN A 80 4.45 10.00 1.34
CA GLN A 80 3.35 10.52 2.14
C GLN A 80 3.51 12.01 2.42
N GLY A 81 4.68 12.44 2.90
CA GLY A 81 4.95 13.87 3.16
C GLY A 81 4.79 14.72 1.90
N PHE A 82 5.31 14.24 0.76
CA PHE A 82 5.12 14.90 -0.53
C PHE A 82 3.64 15.01 -0.93
N ASN A 83 2.89 13.93 -0.80
CA ASN A 83 1.47 13.89 -1.15
C ASN A 83 0.62 14.82 -0.27
N GLU A 84 0.94 14.92 1.02
CA GLU A 84 0.27 15.85 1.95
C GLU A 84 0.54 17.30 1.58
N SER A 85 1.79 17.66 1.25
CA SER A 85 2.15 19.01 0.78
C SER A 85 1.41 19.37 -0.51
N LEU A 86 1.49 18.51 -1.53
CA LEU A 86 0.83 18.74 -2.82
C LEU A 86 -0.68 18.94 -2.66
N ARG A 87 -1.33 18.12 -1.84
CA ARG A 87 -2.78 18.25 -1.61
C ARG A 87 -3.14 19.61 -1.01
N CYS A 88 -2.35 20.12 -0.08
CA CYS A 88 -2.57 21.44 0.51
C CYS A 88 -2.46 22.56 -0.53
N GLU A 89 -1.48 22.48 -1.42
CA GLU A 89 -1.30 23.44 -2.53
C GLU A 89 -2.50 23.40 -3.50
N LEU A 90 -2.92 22.21 -3.94
CA LEU A 90 -4.10 22.07 -4.82
C LEU A 90 -5.38 22.63 -4.19
N LEU A 91 -5.55 22.48 -2.86
CA LEU A 91 -6.66 23.07 -2.12
C LEU A 91 -6.57 24.59 -2.02
N HIS A 92 -5.37 25.12 -1.77
CA HIS A 92 -5.11 26.56 -1.74
C HIS A 92 -5.48 27.23 -3.06
N ASP A 93 -5.08 26.59 -4.17
CA ASP A 93 -5.32 27.07 -5.53
C ASP A 93 -6.76 26.80 -6.02
N GLN A 94 -7.61 26.18 -5.19
CA GLN A 94 -8.97 25.77 -5.54
C GLN A 94 -9.05 24.88 -6.80
N SER A 95 -8.02 24.07 -7.05
CA SER A 95 -7.95 23.21 -8.23
C SER A 95 -8.91 22.03 -8.14
N ASN A 96 -9.48 21.66 -9.28
CA ASN A 96 -10.27 20.44 -9.47
C ASN A 96 -9.42 19.20 -9.80
N VAL A 97 -8.09 19.32 -9.82
CA VAL A 97 -7.18 18.17 -9.89
C VAL A 97 -7.18 17.45 -8.54
N ARG A 98 -7.50 16.15 -8.57
CA ARG A 98 -7.57 15.32 -7.36
C ARG A 98 -6.29 14.52 -7.18
N VAL A 99 -5.89 14.37 -5.92
CA VAL A 99 -4.83 13.43 -5.53
C VAL A 99 -5.35 12.52 -4.42
N THR A 100 -5.10 11.22 -4.57
CA THR A 100 -5.49 10.17 -3.63
C THR A 100 -4.35 9.17 -3.42
N MET A 101 -4.28 8.56 -2.24
CA MET A 101 -3.32 7.52 -1.92
C MET A 101 -4.03 6.22 -1.56
N VAL A 102 -3.57 5.10 -2.12
CA VAL A 102 -4.10 3.76 -1.83
C VAL A 102 -3.06 2.99 -1.03
N GLN A 103 -3.31 2.75 0.25
CA GLN A 103 -2.44 1.96 1.10
C GLN A 103 -2.71 0.48 0.88
N LEU A 104 -1.78 -0.19 0.20
CA LEU A 104 -1.90 -1.60 -0.11
C LEU A 104 -1.36 -2.50 1.02
N PRO A 105 -1.98 -3.69 1.22
CA PRO A 105 -1.46 -4.72 2.12
C PRO A 105 -0.34 -5.49 1.44
N ALA A 106 0.08 -6.60 2.05
CA ALA A 106 0.95 -7.56 1.39
C ALA A 106 0.22 -8.25 0.23
N LEU A 107 0.85 -8.27 -0.95
CA LEU A 107 0.26 -8.76 -2.20
C LEU A 107 1.08 -9.90 -2.78
N ASN A 108 0.39 -10.86 -3.39
CA ASN A 108 1.00 -11.94 -4.15
C ASN A 108 1.40 -11.46 -5.55
N THR A 109 2.59 -10.86 -5.66
CA THR A 109 3.16 -10.43 -6.94
C THR A 109 4.53 -11.06 -7.19
N PRO A 110 5.04 -11.08 -8.43
CA PRO A 110 6.38 -11.57 -8.75
C PRO A 110 7.53 -10.87 -8.02
N GLN A 111 7.28 -9.72 -7.37
CA GLN A 111 8.28 -8.94 -6.63
C GLN A 111 9.18 -9.83 -5.75
N PHE A 112 8.60 -10.78 -5.01
CA PHE A 112 9.34 -11.61 -4.07
C PHE A 112 10.25 -12.63 -4.75
N ALA A 113 10.05 -12.90 -6.05
CA ALA A 113 10.90 -13.76 -6.86
C ALA A 113 12.21 -13.08 -7.31
N TRP A 114 12.28 -11.74 -7.35
CA TRP A 114 13.47 -11.00 -7.80
C TRP A 114 13.87 -9.78 -6.98
N VAL A 115 13.20 -9.49 -5.86
CA VAL A 115 13.65 -8.41 -4.99
C VAL A 115 15.05 -8.72 -4.45
N LYS A 116 15.96 -7.74 -4.48
CA LYS A 116 17.31 -7.92 -3.93
C LYS A 116 17.19 -8.29 -2.45
N ALA A 117 17.83 -9.38 -2.05
CA ALA A 117 17.69 -9.93 -0.71
C ALA A 117 19.04 -10.38 -0.14
N ARG A 118 19.34 -9.97 1.09
CA ARG A 118 20.42 -10.50 1.94
C ARG A 118 19.77 -11.19 3.14
N LEU A 119 19.11 -12.30 2.84
CA LEU A 119 18.28 -13.05 3.77
C LEU A 119 18.70 -14.53 3.74
N PRO A 120 18.67 -15.24 4.88
CA PRO A 120 18.84 -16.70 4.89
C PRO A 120 17.79 -17.43 4.03
N GLY A 121 16.54 -16.96 4.05
CA GLY A 121 15.43 -17.53 3.29
C GLY A 121 14.90 -16.61 2.20
N GLU A 122 14.26 -17.18 1.18
CA GLU A 122 13.61 -16.43 0.10
C GLU A 122 12.63 -15.40 0.66
N PRO A 123 12.62 -14.16 0.15
CA PRO A 123 11.67 -13.14 0.57
C PRO A 123 10.23 -13.62 0.38
N GLN A 124 9.35 -13.22 1.29
CA GLN A 124 7.91 -13.40 1.13
C GLN A 124 7.13 -12.18 1.65
N PRO A 125 5.88 -12.00 1.17
CA PRO A 125 4.99 -10.99 1.74
C PRO A 125 4.67 -11.32 3.21
N VAL A 126 4.57 -10.31 4.07
CA VAL A 126 4.15 -10.50 5.46
C VAL A 126 2.66 -10.82 5.49
N PRO A 127 2.23 -12.00 6.00
CA PRO A 127 0.81 -12.34 6.04
C PRO A 127 -0.03 -11.35 6.86
N PRO A 128 -1.32 -11.15 6.54
CA PRO A 128 -2.09 -11.84 5.49
C PRO A 128 -1.78 -11.34 4.07
N ILE A 129 -1.74 -12.28 3.12
CA ILE A 129 -1.41 -12.05 1.71
C ILE A 129 -2.71 -11.95 0.90
N PHE A 130 -2.79 -10.99 -0.02
CA PHE A 130 -3.92 -10.83 -0.94
C PHE A 130 -3.49 -10.98 -2.39
N GLN A 131 -4.42 -11.39 -3.24
CA GLN A 131 -4.20 -11.47 -4.68
C GLN A 131 -4.11 -10.08 -5.32
N PRO A 132 -3.36 -9.92 -6.45
CA PRO A 132 -3.11 -8.62 -7.08
C PRO A 132 -4.40 -7.92 -7.55
N GLU A 133 -5.47 -8.66 -7.86
CA GLU A 133 -6.78 -8.12 -8.22
C GLU A 133 -7.36 -7.23 -7.13
N VAL A 134 -7.09 -7.53 -5.85
CA VAL A 134 -7.55 -6.72 -4.73
C VAL A 134 -6.93 -5.32 -4.79
N ALA A 135 -5.66 -5.24 -5.15
CA ALA A 135 -4.97 -3.96 -5.35
C ALA A 135 -5.47 -3.24 -6.60
N ALA A 136 -5.59 -3.95 -7.72
CA ALA A 136 -6.08 -3.38 -8.97
C ALA A 136 -7.48 -2.77 -8.80
N ALA A 137 -8.40 -3.51 -8.19
CA ALA A 137 -9.76 -3.04 -7.91
C ALA A 137 -9.76 -1.80 -7.00
N ALA A 138 -8.88 -1.77 -5.99
CA ALA A 138 -8.77 -0.63 -5.08
C ALA A 138 -8.20 0.62 -5.77
N ILE A 139 -7.19 0.46 -6.63
CA ILE A 139 -6.60 1.55 -7.40
C ILE A 139 -7.60 2.15 -8.38
N VAL A 140 -8.30 1.29 -9.15
CA VAL A 140 -9.33 1.73 -10.11
C VAL A 140 -10.45 2.45 -9.38
N TRP A 141 -10.97 1.86 -8.29
CA TRP A 141 -12.02 2.49 -7.51
C TRP A 141 -11.59 3.85 -6.93
N ALA A 142 -10.34 3.97 -6.45
CA ALA A 142 -9.82 5.23 -5.93
C ALA A 142 -9.70 6.32 -7.00
N ALA A 143 -9.44 5.95 -8.26
CA ALA A 143 -9.43 6.91 -9.36
C ALA A 143 -10.80 7.59 -9.55
N ASP A 144 -11.88 6.81 -9.42
CA ASP A 144 -13.24 7.29 -9.66
C ASP A 144 -13.90 7.96 -8.43
N HIS A 145 -13.33 7.81 -7.23
CA HIS A 145 -13.95 8.28 -5.99
C HIS A 145 -13.11 9.36 -5.30
N ASP A 146 -13.73 10.46 -4.90
CA ASP A 146 -13.02 11.54 -4.18
C ASP A 146 -12.76 11.15 -2.73
N ARG A 147 -11.58 10.57 -2.50
CA ARG A 147 -11.07 10.19 -1.18
C ARG A 147 -9.65 10.70 -1.02
N ARG A 148 -9.36 11.28 0.14
CA ARG A 148 -7.97 11.61 0.53
C ARG A 148 -7.08 10.36 0.51
N GLU A 149 -7.56 9.27 1.10
CA GLU A 149 -6.82 8.04 1.30
C GLU A 149 -7.76 6.84 1.32
N VAL A 150 -7.30 5.71 0.79
CA VAL A 150 -8.00 4.43 0.78
C VAL A 150 -7.10 3.37 1.41
N GLN A 151 -7.55 2.76 2.51
CA GLN A 151 -6.81 1.70 3.18
C GLN A 151 -7.36 0.33 2.79
N VAL A 152 -6.48 -0.53 2.27
CA VAL A 152 -6.84 -1.87 1.83
C VAL A 152 -6.32 -2.88 2.86
N GLY A 153 -7.26 -3.56 3.53
CA GLY A 153 -6.98 -4.54 4.58
C GLY A 153 -6.90 -3.96 6.01
N LEU A 154 -7.47 -4.70 6.98
CA LEU A 154 -7.41 -4.38 8.42
C LEU A 154 -5.98 -4.22 8.98
N PRO A 155 -4.97 -5.02 8.57
CA PRO A 155 -3.61 -4.88 9.10
C PRO A 155 -3.00 -3.52 8.82
N THR A 156 -3.32 -2.90 7.68
CA THR A 156 -2.87 -1.56 7.31
C THR A 156 -3.40 -0.53 8.31
N THR A 157 -4.71 -0.55 8.58
CA THR A 157 -5.34 0.34 9.56
C THR A 157 -4.81 0.12 10.97
N LEU A 158 -4.61 -1.13 11.38
CA LEU A 158 -4.08 -1.47 12.70
C LEU A 158 -2.60 -1.08 12.87
N ALA A 159 -1.77 -1.20 11.83
CA ALA A 159 -0.37 -0.77 11.87
C ALA A 159 -0.26 0.75 12.07
N ILE A 160 -1.11 1.52 11.38
CA ILE A 160 -1.18 2.98 11.50
C ILE A 160 -1.60 3.38 12.92
N LEU A 161 -2.66 2.76 13.45
CA LEU A 161 -3.17 3.06 14.79
C LEU A 161 -2.26 2.55 15.91
N GLY A 162 -1.64 1.37 15.73
CA GLY A 162 -0.77 0.78 16.74
C GLY A 162 0.52 1.57 16.95
N ASN A 163 1.09 2.13 15.88
CA ASN A 163 2.30 2.96 15.97
C ASN A 163 2.08 4.25 16.77
N SER A 164 0.90 4.85 16.69
CA SER A 164 0.59 6.09 17.43
C SER A 164 0.30 5.87 18.91
N ILE A 165 -0.10 4.66 19.32
CA ILE A 165 -0.49 4.36 20.71
C ILE A 165 0.67 3.82 21.55
N ALA A 166 1.44 2.86 21.03
CA ALA A 166 2.47 2.18 21.82
C ALA A 166 3.67 1.71 20.95
N PRO A 167 4.47 2.65 20.41
CA PRO A 167 5.52 2.34 19.44
C PRO A 167 6.56 1.35 19.98
N GLY A 168 7.00 1.51 21.24
CA GLY A 168 8.00 0.63 21.84
C GLY A 168 7.56 -0.82 22.06
N LEU A 169 6.26 -1.07 22.29
CA LEU A 169 5.72 -2.44 22.35
C LEU A 169 5.69 -3.06 20.96
N LEU A 170 5.28 -2.28 19.96
CA LEU A 170 5.25 -2.69 18.57
C LEU A 170 6.66 -2.94 18.00
N ASP A 171 7.67 -2.16 18.40
CA ASP A 171 9.08 -2.39 18.09
C ASP A 171 9.53 -3.77 18.58
N ARG A 172 9.28 -4.10 19.85
CA ARG A 172 9.66 -5.41 20.43
C ARG A 172 8.93 -6.57 19.75
N TYR A 173 7.66 -6.37 19.40
CA TYR A 173 6.90 -7.36 18.66
C TYR A 173 7.50 -7.60 17.28
N LEU A 174 7.68 -6.55 16.48
CA LEU A 174 8.21 -6.67 15.11
C LEU A 174 9.67 -7.16 15.09
N ALA A 175 10.48 -6.79 16.09
CA ALA A 175 11.82 -7.33 16.25
C ALA A 175 11.82 -8.86 16.42
N ARG A 176 10.79 -9.43 17.04
CA ARG A 176 10.65 -10.88 17.24
C ARG A 176 10.00 -11.59 16.06
N THR A 177 9.01 -10.98 15.42
CA THR A 177 8.13 -11.67 14.45
C THR A 177 8.43 -11.29 13.00
N ALA A 178 8.72 -10.03 12.71
CA ALA A 178 8.81 -9.54 11.33
C ALA A 178 10.10 -9.96 10.62
N TYR A 179 11.16 -10.30 11.33
CA TYR A 179 12.39 -10.82 10.71
C TYR A 179 12.14 -12.17 10.00
N ALA A 180 11.54 -13.11 10.74
CA ALA A 180 11.19 -14.44 10.23
C ALA A 180 9.96 -14.38 9.31
N GLY A 181 8.96 -13.54 9.61
CA GLY A 181 7.73 -13.45 8.83
C GLY A 181 7.90 -12.94 7.39
N GLN A 182 9.07 -12.38 7.06
CA GLN A 182 9.42 -11.88 5.73
C GLN A 182 10.22 -12.89 4.90
N GLN A 183 10.43 -14.11 5.40
CA GLN A 183 11.26 -15.12 4.74
C GLN A 183 10.56 -16.47 4.72
N THR A 184 10.69 -17.21 3.63
CA THR A 184 10.30 -18.62 3.58
C THR A 184 11.37 -19.49 4.25
N GLY A 185 11.08 -20.78 4.42
CA GLY A 185 12.10 -21.77 4.83
C GLY A 185 13.06 -22.21 3.72
N ARG A 186 12.86 -21.76 2.47
CA ARG A 186 13.72 -22.09 1.33
C ARG A 186 14.90 -21.13 1.27
N PRO A 187 16.14 -21.60 1.08
CA PRO A 187 17.30 -20.72 1.02
C PRO A 187 17.31 -19.87 -0.26
N VAL A 188 17.84 -18.64 -0.17
CA VAL A 188 18.05 -17.80 -1.35
C VAL A 188 19.18 -18.39 -2.21
N ALA A 189 18.91 -18.63 -3.49
CA ALA A 189 19.94 -19.06 -4.44
C ALA A 189 21.02 -17.96 -4.64
N ALA A 190 22.30 -18.37 -4.67
CA ALA A 190 23.43 -17.45 -4.71
C ALA A 190 23.54 -16.66 -6.02
N ASP A 191 23.06 -17.23 -7.11
CA ASP A 191 23.04 -16.70 -8.48
C ASP A 191 21.70 -16.04 -8.85
N ARG A 192 20.79 -15.90 -7.89
CA ARG A 192 19.48 -15.29 -8.10
C ARG A 192 19.60 -13.86 -8.63
N LEU A 193 19.04 -13.62 -9.80
CA LEU A 193 18.91 -12.29 -10.39
C LEU A 193 18.01 -11.39 -9.54
N HIS A 194 18.24 -10.07 -9.61
CA HIS A 194 17.45 -9.11 -8.87
C HIS A 194 17.16 -7.81 -9.61
N ASN A 195 16.03 -7.19 -9.30
CA ASN A 195 15.52 -6.04 -10.06
C ASN A 195 15.99 -4.64 -9.58
N LEU A 196 16.98 -4.56 -8.68
CA LEU A 196 17.38 -3.27 -8.10
C LEU A 196 17.99 -2.30 -9.12
N TRP A 197 18.87 -2.82 -9.99
CA TRP A 197 19.62 -2.01 -10.95
C TRP A 197 18.96 -2.02 -12.33
N GLN A 198 18.55 -3.21 -12.77
CA GLN A 198 17.94 -3.46 -14.07
C GLN A 198 16.69 -4.32 -13.88
N PRO A 199 15.69 -4.23 -14.76
CA PRO A 199 14.58 -5.19 -14.82
C PRO A 199 15.09 -6.63 -15.01
N VAL A 200 14.25 -7.61 -14.70
CA VAL A 200 14.59 -9.04 -14.85
C VAL A 200 13.61 -9.76 -15.79
N ASP A 201 12.79 -8.98 -16.47
CA ASP A 201 11.62 -9.37 -17.25
C ASP A 201 11.66 -8.85 -18.70
N ASP A 202 12.84 -8.46 -19.18
CA ASP A 202 13.02 -7.93 -20.55
C ASP A 202 12.54 -8.92 -21.63
N ASP A 203 12.76 -10.22 -21.42
CA ASP A 203 12.45 -11.27 -22.39
C ASP A 203 11.19 -12.07 -22.07
N THR A 204 10.55 -11.85 -20.91
CA THR A 204 9.45 -12.70 -20.44
C THR A 204 8.49 -11.91 -19.56
N ASP A 205 7.20 -11.94 -19.91
CA ASP A 205 6.13 -11.43 -19.05
C ASP A 205 5.80 -12.46 -17.96
N PHE A 206 6.03 -12.07 -16.70
CA PHE A 206 5.76 -12.90 -15.53
C PHE A 206 4.33 -12.76 -14.99
N GLY A 207 3.50 -11.92 -15.62
CA GLY A 207 2.14 -11.64 -15.18
C GLY A 207 2.08 -10.91 -13.82
N ALA A 208 0.87 -10.86 -13.25
CA ALA A 208 0.62 -10.13 -12.00
C ALA A 208 0.78 -10.98 -10.73
N HIS A 209 0.66 -12.31 -10.85
CA HIS A 209 0.64 -13.24 -9.73
C HIS A 209 2.05 -13.68 -9.33
N GLY A 210 2.34 -13.67 -8.03
CA GLY A 210 3.53 -14.28 -7.47
C GLY A 210 3.36 -15.76 -7.13
N SER A 211 4.37 -16.34 -6.49
CA SER A 211 4.42 -17.76 -6.11
C SER A 211 3.61 -18.14 -4.85
N PHE A 212 2.74 -17.25 -4.37
CA PHE A 212 1.98 -17.42 -3.12
C PHE A 212 0.47 -17.62 -3.33
N ASP A 213 0.05 -18.13 -4.49
CA ASP A 213 -1.39 -18.30 -4.80
C ASP A 213 -2.15 -19.13 -3.76
N ASP A 214 -1.54 -20.20 -3.25
CA ASP A 214 -2.15 -21.08 -2.24
C ASP A 214 -2.36 -20.39 -0.87
N GLN A 215 -1.67 -19.28 -0.62
CA GLN A 215 -1.74 -18.53 0.64
C GLN A 215 -2.50 -17.20 0.49
N ALA A 216 -2.69 -16.73 -0.73
CA ALA A 216 -3.22 -15.41 -1.02
C ALA A 216 -4.75 -15.43 -1.11
N SER A 217 -5.39 -14.53 -0.36
CA SER A 217 -6.84 -14.37 -0.42
C SER A 217 -7.24 -13.51 -1.63
N PRO A 218 -8.20 -13.95 -2.46
CA PRO A 218 -8.76 -13.14 -3.55
C PRO A 218 -9.71 -12.04 -3.03
N ARG A 219 -10.02 -12.03 -1.73
CA ARG A 219 -11.00 -11.11 -1.13
C ARG A 219 -10.46 -10.45 0.13
N SER A 220 -10.73 -9.17 0.27
CA SER A 220 -10.49 -8.40 1.50
C SER A 220 -11.82 -7.89 2.03
N TRP A 221 -12.28 -8.42 3.17
CA TRP A 221 -13.53 -7.97 3.79
C TRP A 221 -13.48 -6.52 4.23
N HIS A 222 -12.30 -6.04 4.64
CA HIS A 222 -12.07 -4.63 4.94
C HIS A 222 -12.29 -3.74 3.71
N TRP A 223 -11.72 -4.16 2.57
CA TRP A 223 -11.87 -3.47 1.30
C TRP A 223 -13.34 -3.44 0.87
N TRP A 224 -14.03 -4.58 0.97
CA TRP A 224 -15.46 -4.67 0.72
C TRP A 224 -16.25 -3.69 1.61
N ALA A 225 -15.98 -3.67 2.92
CA ALA A 225 -16.66 -2.75 3.84
C ALA A 225 -16.37 -1.28 3.50
N THR A 226 -15.14 -0.96 3.08
CA THR A 226 -14.71 0.40 2.71
C THR A 226 -15.49 0.92 1.49
N THR A 227 -15.70 0.07 0.49
CA THR A 227 -16.47 0.38 -0.72
C THR A 227 -17.98 0.38 -0.49
N HIS A 228 -18.47 -0.41 0.47
CA HIS A 228 -19.89 -0.57 0.78
C HIS A 228 -20.36 0.23 2.01
N ARG A 229 -19.58 1.21 2.48
CA ARG A 229 -19.90 1.99 3.69
C ARG A 229 -21.29 2.63 3.68
N GLY A 230 -21.78 3.06 2.51
CA GLY A 230 -23.10 3.67 2.37
C GLY A 230 -24.22 2.65 2.61
N LEU A 231 -24.06 1.44 2.07
CA LEU A 231 -24.95 0.31 2.34
C LEU A 231 -24.89 -0.10 3.81
N LEU A 232 -23.69 -0.19 4.40
CA LEU A 232 -23.54 -0.54 5.81
C LEU A 232 -24.18 0.51 6.74
N ALA A 233 -24.01 1.79 6.45
CA ALA A 233 -24.65 2.88 7.18
C ALA A 233 -26.19 2.83 7.03
N PHE A 234 -26.68 2.53 5.83
CA PHE A 234 -28.11 2.36 5.57
C PHE A 234 -28.70 1.18 6.35
N VAL A 235 -28.05 0.01 6.32
CA VAL A 235 -28.49 -1.18 7.06
C VAL A 235 -28.45 -0.94 8.57
N ALA A 236 -27.39 -0.31 9.09
CA ALA A 236 -27.31 0.06 10.50
C ALA A 236 -28.41 1.05 10.90
N GLY A 237 -28.68 2.06 10.06
CA GLY A 237 -29.77 3.02 10.26
C GLY A 237 -31.15 2.34 10.25
N ALA A 238 -31.42 1.48 9.27
CA ALA A 238 -32.66 0.72 9.18
C ALA A 238 -32.84 -0.24 10.37
N GLY A 239 -31.76 -0.86 10.85
CA GLY A 239 -31.76 -1.70 12.04
C GLY A 239 -32.12 -0.92 13.31
N LEU A 240 -31.56 0.28 13.48
CA LEU A 240 -31.89 1.17 14.61
C LEU A 240 -33.35 1.65 14.57
N VAL A 241 -33.89 1.96 13.38
CA VAL A 241 -35.31 2.31 13.21
C VAL A 241 -36.21 1.13 13.55
N SER A 242 -35.86 -0.08 13.10
CA SER A 242 -36.61 -1.32 13.39
C SER A 242 -36.63 -1.64 14.90
N LEU A 243 -35.48 -1.50 15.58
CA LEU A 243 -35.35 -1.67 17.03
C LEU A 243 -36.10 -0.59 17.82
N GLY A 244 -36.14 0.65 17.31
CA GLY A 244 -36.93 1.74 17.87
C GLY A 244 -38.44 1.49 17.74
N ALA A 245 -38.89 1.01 16.58
CA ALA A 245 -40.30 0.66 16.35
C ALA A 245 -40.78 -0.50 17.22
N LEU A 246 -39.94 -1.52 17.44
CA LEU A 246 -40.25 -2.66 18.33
C LEU A 246 -40.31 -2.26 19.81
N ARG A 247 -39.56 -1.24 20.23
CA ARG A 247 -39.64 -0.67 21.61
C ARG A 247 -40.78 0.33 21.80
N GLY A 248 -41.29 0.90 20.71
CA GLY A 248 -42.42 1.84 20.71
C GLY A 248 -43.78 1.17 20.67
N TRP A 249 -43.86 -0.16 20.57
CA TRP A 249 -45.14 -0.87 20.63
C TRP A 249 -45.64 -0.88 22.09
N PRO A 250 -46.81 -0.27 22.38
CA PRO A 250 -47.40 -0.37 23.71
C PRO A 250 -47.69 -1.84 23.99
N LYS A 251 -47.27 -2.33 25.17
CA LYS A 251 -47.84 -3.58 25.69
C LYS A 251 -49.34 -3.38 25.77
N ARG A 252 -50.09 -4.09 24.93
CA ARG A 252 -51.53 -4.29 25.17
C ARG A 252 -51.65 -5.06 26.47
N GLU A 253 -52.53 -4.54 27.32
CA GLU A 253 -52.77 -4.84 28.74
C GLU A 253 -52.74 -6.32 29.13
#